data_AF-A0A961NDP5-F1
#
_entry.id   AF-A0A961NDP5-F1
#
_cell.length_a   1.000
_cell.length_b   1.000
_cell.length_c   1.000
_cell.angle_alpha   90.00
_cell.angle_beta   90.00
_cell.angle_gamma   90.00
#
_symmetry.space_group_name_H-M   'P 1'
#
loop_
_entity.id
_entity.type
_entity.pdbx_description
1 polymer ?
#
loop_
_entity_poly.entity_id
_entity_poly.type
_entity_poly.pdbx_seq_one_letter_code
_entity_poly.pdbx_strand_id
1 'polypeptide(L)'
;FGFEVHQLTALYLINLIVNMAVAPFLGKAVGVFGERRTLTVEYIGLATVFTLYGGVYWFGWGVALAATLYVIDHILFGLALALKTYFQKIADPGDIAPTAAVAFTINHIAAVFLPVL
;
A
#
# COMPACT_ATOMS: atom_id res chain seq x y z
N PHE A 1 -9.64 3.73 -19.94
CA PHE A 1 -10.96 3.16 -19.60
C PHE A 1 -12.15 4.13 -19.70
N GLY A 2 -11.96 5.46 -19.86
CA GLY A 2 -13.08 6.36 -20.14
C GLY A 2 -14.13 6.43 -19.02
N PHE A 3 -13.71 6.28 -17.76
CA PHE A 3 -14.62 6.29 -16.62
C PHE A 3 -15.32 7.64 -16.48
N GLU A 4 -16.61 7.59 -16.17
CA GLU A 4 -17.33 8.75 -15.68
C GLU A 4 -16.93 9.04 -14.23
N VAL A 5 -17.01 10.31 -13.82
CA VAL A 5 -16.62 10.77 -12.48
C VAL A 5 -17.32 9.95 -11.39
N HIS A 6 -18.61 9.67 -11.57
CA HIS A 6 -19.42 8.92 -10.61
C HIS A 6 -18.94 7.46 -10.42
N GLN A 7 -18.38 6.83 -11.46
CA GLN A 7 -17.87 5.46 -11.40
C GLN A 7 -16.55 5.40 -10.62
N LEU A 8 -15.67 6.38 -10.82
CA LEU A 8 -14.44 6.52 -10.02
C LEU A 8 -14.77 6.79 -8.56
N THR A 9 -15.71 7.70 -8.29
CA THR A 9 -16.16 8.01 -6.93
C THR A 9 -16.76 6.77 -6.25
N ALA A 10 -17.57 5.98 -6.96
CA ALA A 10 -18.12 4.74 -6.42
C ALA A 10 -17.01 3.73 -6.08
N LEU A 11 -16.01 3.58 -6.96
CA LEU A 11 -14.85 2.71 -6.70
C LEU A 11 -14.06 3.15 -5.47
N TYR A 12 -13.82 4.46 -5.31
CA TYR A 12 -13.14 5.01 -4.13
C TYR A 12 -13.94 4.79 -2.85
N LEU A 13 -15.27 4.94 -2.91
CA LEU A 13 -16.14 4.73 -1.75
C LEU A 13 -16.17 3.25 -1.34
N ILE A 14 -16.26 2.34 -2.32
CA ILE A 14 -16.14 0.89 -2.07
C ILE A 14 -14.78 0.57 -1.45
N ASN A 15 -13.69 1.10 -2.03
CA ASN A 15 -12.34 0.91 -1.53
C ASN A 15 -12.21 1.38 -0.07
N LEU A 16 -12.75 2.55 0.27
CA LEU A 16 -12.72 3.09 1.63
C LEU A 16 -13.45 2.17 2.62
N ILE A 17 -14.67 1.72 2.27
CA ILE A 17 -15.46 0.82 3.11
C ILE A 17 -14.72 -0.49 3.34
N VAL A 18 -14.19 -1.08 2.27
CA VAL A 18 -13.43 -2.34 2.35
C VAL A 18 -12.20 -2.16 3.23
N ASN A 19 -11.41 -1.11 3.03
CA ASN A 19 -10.22 -0.85 3.84
C ASN A 19 -10.56 -0.63 5.32
N MET A 20 -11.61 0.13 5.61
CA MET A 20 -12.08 0.34 6.98
C MET A 20 -12.50 -0.98 7.65
N ALA A 21 -13.20 -1.84 6.92
CA ALA A 21 -13.61 -3.16 7.43
C ALA A 21 -12.42 -4.10 7.64
N VAL A 22 -11.42 -4.05 6.75
CA VAL A 22 -10.25 -4.95 6.75
C VAL A 22 -9.15 -4.50 7.72
N ALA A 23 -9.02 -3.19 7.98
CA ALA A 23 -8.03 -2.61 8.88
C ALA A 23 -7.88 -3.31 10.27
N PRO A 24 -8.96 -3.60 11.03
CA PRO A 24 -8.83 -4.29 12.31
C PRO A 24 -8.30 -5.72 12.17
N PHE A 25 -8.60 -6.41 11.06
CA PHE A 25 -8.07 -7.75 10.80
C PHE A 25 -6.58 -7.70 10.46
N LEU A 26 -6.15 -6.72 9.67
CA LEU A 26 -4.74 -6.49 9.38
C LEU A 26 -3.94 -6.24 10.66
N GLY A 27 -4.43 -5.36 11.55
CA GLY A 27 -3.79 -5.10 12.84
C GLY A 27 -3.65 -6.36 13.71
N LYS A 28 -4.70 -7.19 13.78
CA LYS A 28 -4.63 -8.49 14.46
C LYS A 28 -3.64 -9.45 13.80
N ALA A 29 -3.61 -9.51 12.47
CA ALA A 29 -2.69 -10.34 11.73
C ALA A 29 -1.23 -9.93 12.02
N VAL A 30 -0.91 -8.65 12.05
CA VAL A 30 0.43 -8.15 12.42
C VAL A 30 0.83 -8.61 13.82
N GLY A 31 -0.09 -8.52 14.78
CA GLY A 31 0.13 -8.96 16.15
C GLY A 31 0.37 -10.47 16.30
N VAL A 32 -0.30 -11.30 15.48
CA VAL A 32 -0.19 -12.77 15.54
C VAL A 32 0.99 -13.31 14.74
N PHE A 33 1.19 -12.82 13.51
CA PHE A 33 2.24 -13.32 12.60
C PHE A 33 3.60 -12.65 12.81
N GLY A 34 3.62 -11.55 13.57
CA GLY A 34 4.79 -10.72 13.78
C GLY A 34 5.02 -9.73 12.64
N GLU A 35 5.70 -8.64 12.96
CA GLU A 35 5.79 -7.48 12.08
C GLU A 35 6.69 -7.77 10.86
N ARG A 36 7.83 -8.46 11.05
CA ARG A 36 8.78 -8.80 9.97
C ARG A 36 8.16 -9.68 8.87
N ARG A 37 7.39 -10.71 9.26
CA ARG A 37 6.75 -11.64 8.30
C ARG A 37 5.67 -10.92 7.52
N THR A 38 4.86 -10.12 8.22
CA THR A 38 3.82 -9.28 7.63
C THR A 38 4.40 -8.32 6.60
N LEU A 39 5.48 -7.62 6.92
CA LEU A 39 6.19 -6.73 5.99
C LEU A 39 6.71 -7.46 4.76
N THR A 40 7.26 -8.67 4.94
CA THR A 40 7.76 -9.47 3.82
C THR A 40 6.61 -9.85 2.87
N VAL A 41 5.47 -10.27 3.41
CA VAL A 41 4.27 -10.60 2.63
C VAL A 41 3.74 -9.36 1.91
N GLU A 42 3.69 -8.22 2.58
CA GLU A 42 3.28 -6.94 1.99
C GLU A 42 4.15 -6.58 0.79
N TYR A 43 5.48 -6.57 0.93
CA TYR A 43 6.37 -6.20 -0.18
C TYR A 43 6.30 -7.16 -1.37
N ILE A 44 6.17 -8.47 -1.12
CA ILE A 44 5.97 -9.46 -2.18
C ILE A 44 4.60 -9.23 -2.87
N GLY A 45 3.56 -8.95 -2.08
CA GLY A 45 2.22 -8.64 -2.58
C GLY A 45 2.22 -7.40 -3.46
N LEU A 46 2.83 -6.30 -3.00
CA LEU A 46 2.96 -5.05 -3.74
C LEU A 46 3.73 -5.27 -5.05
N ALA A 47 4.88 -5.93 -5.01
CA ALA A 47 5.64 -6.25 -6.23
C ALA A 47 4.80 -7.04 -7.25
N THR A 48 4.00 -8.00 -6.78
CA THR A 48 3.09 -8.77 -7.62
C THR A 48 1.99 -7.89 -8.22
N VAL A 49 1.34 -7.04 -7.41
CA VAL A 49 0.27 -6.12 -7.86
C VAL A 49 0.79 -5.12 -8.89
N PHE A 50 1.95 -4.50 -8.66
CA PHE A 50 2.55 -3.58 -9.63
C PHE A 50 2.94 -4.28 -10.94
N THR A 51 3.42 -5.53 -10.87
CA THR A 51 3.66 -6.34 -12.07
C THR A 51 2.36 -6.60 -12.85
N LEU A 52 1.27 -6.91 -12.14
CA LEU A 52 -0.05 -7.11 -12.75
C LEU A 52 -0.61 -5.80 -13.34
N TYR A 53 -0.37 -4.64 -12.74
CA TYR A 53 -0.72 -3.35 -13.36
C TYR A 53 0.02 -3.10 -14.66
N GLY A 54 1.31 -3.46 -14.73
CA GLY A 54 2.04 -3.51 -16.00
C GLY A 54 1.31 -4.42 -16.99
N GLY A 55 0.92 -5.62 -16.58
CA GLY A 55 0.12 -6.52 -17.41
C GLY A 55 -1.19 -5.91 -17.92
N VAL A 56 -1.94 -5.21 -17.06
CA VAL A 56 -3.15 -4.47 -17.45
C VAL A 56 -2.86 -3.46 -18.55
N TYR A 57 -1.76 -2.72 -18.43
CA TYR A 57 -1.36 -1.72 -19.41
C TYR A 57 -0.91 -2.31 -20.74
N TRP A 58 -0.02 -3.31 -20.72
CA TRP A 58 0.56 -3.90 -21.94
C TRP A 58 -0.37 -4.86 -22.68
N PHE A 59 -1.15 -5.66 -21.95
CA PHE A 59 -2.03 -6.68 -22.54
C PHE A 59 -3.50 -6.24 -22.62
N GLY A 60 -3.83 -5.03 -22.15
CA GLY A 60 -5.18 -4.48 -22.23
C GLY A 60 -6.20 -5.26 -21.39
N TRP A 61 -5.80 -5.80 -20.24
CA TRP A 61 -6.72 -6.54 -19.37
C TRP A 61 -7.90 -5.67 -18.91
N GLY A 62 -9.05 -6.31 -18.70
CA GLY A 62 -10.32 -5.62 -18.49
C GLY A 62 -10.40 -4.78 -17.23
N VAL A 63 -11.33 -3.82 -17.24
CA VAL A 63 -11.61 -2.87 -16.15
C VAL A 63 -11.82 -3.56 -14.80
N ALA A 64 -12.50 -4.71 -14.78
CA ALA A 64 -12.78 -5.45 -13.56
C ALA A 64 -11.49 -5.90 -12.85
N LEU A 65 -10.47 -6.30 -13.62
CA LEU A 65 -9.17 -6.68 -13.05
C LEU A 65 -8.44 -5.47 -12.48
N ALA A 66 -8.42 -4.35 -13.22
CA ALA A 66 -7.81 -3.11 -12.75
C ALA A 66 -8.46 -2.60 -11.45
N ALA A 67 -9.79 -2.63 -11.36
CA ALA A 67 -10.52 -2.24 -10.16
C ALA A 67 -10.27 -3.20 -8.98
N THR A 68 -10.14 -4.51 -9.25
CA THR A 68 -9.82 -5.50 -8.22
C THR A 68 -8.42 -5.30 -7.68
N LEU A 69 -7.43 -5.10 -8.57
CA LEU A 69 -6.05 -4.77 -8.20
C LEU A 69 -5.99 -3.49 -7.38
N TYR A 70 -6.79 -2.48 -7.72
CA TYR A 70 -6.90 -1.23 -6.97
C TYR A 70 -7.34 -1.44 -5.52
N VAL A 71 -8.34 -2.28 -5.28
CA VAL A 71 -8.79 -2.59 -3.91
C VAL A 71 -7.73 -3.41 -3.16
N ILE A 72 -7.14 -4.42 -3.80
CA ILE A 72 -6.10 -5.26 -3.17
C ILE A 72 -4.88 -4.44 -2.79
N ASP A 73 -4.43 -3.55 -3.68
CA ASP A 73 -3.30 -2.65 -3.43
C ASP A 73 -3.50 -1.82 -2.16
N HIS A 74 -4.68 -1.22 -1.99
CA HIS A 74 -4.97 -0.41 -0.80
C HIS A 74 -5.04 -1.24 0.47
N ILE A 75 -5.56 -2.48 0.40
CA ILE A 75 -5.54 -3.40 1.54
C ILE A 75 -4.10 -3.73 1.95
N LEU A 76 -3.24 -4.03 0.98
CA LEU A 76 -1.82 -4.29 1.23
C LEU A 76 -1.15 -3.06 1.84
N PHE A 77 -1.43 -1.86 1.34
CA PHE A 77 -0.91 -0.62 1.89
C PHE A 77 -1.33 -0.39 3.35
N GLY A 78 -2.46 -0.95 3.79
CA GLY A 78 -2.87 -0.96 5.19
C GLY A 78 -1.87 -1.66 6.13
N LEU A 79 -1.02 -2.56 5.61
CA LEU A 79 0.04 -3.22 6.38
C LEU A 79 1.23 -2.31 6.68
N ALA A 80 1.30 -1.10 6.10
CA ALA A 80 2.34 -0.11 6.38
C ALA A 80 2.42 0.27 7.88
N LEU A 81 1.37 0.03 8.67
CA LEU A 81 1.42 0.17 10.13
C LEU A 81 2.46 -0.78 10.78
N ALA A 82 2.69 -1.95 10.19
CA ALA A 82 3.71 -2.91 10.61
C ALA A 82 5.12 -2.33 10.47
N LEU A 83 5.35 -1.48 9.47
CA LEU A 83 6.68 -0.89 9.23
C LEU A 83 7.06 0.03 10.39
N LYS A 84 6.15 0.92 10.78
CA LYS A 84 6.37 1.85 11.88
C LYS A 84 6.58 1.11 13.20
N THR A 85 5.75 0.12 13.49
CA THR A 85 5.84 -0.66 14.74
C THR A 85 7.10 -1.54 14.79
N TYR A 86 7.46 -2.17 13.67
CA TYR A 86 8.70 -2.94 13.57
C TYR A 86 9.92 -2.05 13.74
N PHE A 87 9.95 -0.89 13.07
CA PHE A 87 11.04 0.07 13.16
C PHE A 87 11.24 0.55 14.60
N GLN A 88 10.18 0.95 15.28
CA GLN A 88 10.24 1.37 16.69
C GLN A 88 10.70 0.27 17.65
N LYS A 89 10.52 -1.01 17.27
CA LYS A 89 10.91 -2.17 18.08
C LYS A 89 12.39 -2.53 17.94
N ILE A 90 13.00 -2.22 16.79
CA ILE A 90 14.41 -2.56 16.50
C ILE A 90 15.36 -1.38 16.64
N ALA A 91 14.86 -0.15 16.54
CA ALA A 91 15.68 1.06 16.57
C ALA A 91 15.92 1.54 18.01
N ASP A 92 17.10 2.09 18.25
CA ASP A 92 17.39 2.77 19.50
C ASP A 92 16.56 4.06 19.60
N PRO A 93 16.00 4.40 20.78
CA PRO A 93 15.09 5.54 20.93
C PRO A 93 15.66 6.88 20.44
N GLY A 94 16.98 7.08 20.56
CA GLY A 94 17.67 8.27 20.06
C GLY A 94 17.71 8.38 18.54
N ASP A 95 17.63 7.26 17.84
CA ASP A 95 17.79 7.18 16.38
C ASP A 95 16.46 7.13 15.62
N ILE A 96 15.33 6.97 16.32
CA ILE A 96 14.00 6.91 15.72
C ILE A 96 13.67 8.20 14.97
N ALA A 97 13.84 9.36 15.61
CA ALA A 97 13.55 10.65 15.02
C ALA A 97 14.43 10.98 13.79
N PRO A 98 15.78 10.90 13.87
CA PRO A 98 16.62 11.18 12.71
C PRO A 98 16.39 10.19 11.56
N THR A 99 16.20 8.90 11.83
CA THR A 99 15.95 7.91 10.77
C THR A 99 14.58 8.12 10.11
N ALA A 100 13.53 8.42 10.87
CA ALA A 100 12.22 8.73 10.32
C ALA A 100 12.25 9.99 9.45
N ALA A 101 13.04 11.01 9.85
CA ALA A 101 13.23 12.22 9.04
C ALA A 101 13.89 11.92 7.69
N VAL A 102 14.95 11.11 7.68
CA VAL A 102 15.63 10.69 6.43
C VAL A 102 14.68 9.89 5.54
N ALA A 103 13.94 8.92 6.09
CA ALA A 103 12.96 8.13 5.35
C ALA A 103 11.87 9.02 4.72
N PHE A 104 11.40 10.04 5.44
CA PHE A 104 10.46 11.03 4.90
C PHE A 104 11.06 11.84 3.76
N THR A 105 12.30 12.32 3.89
CA THR A 105 12.99 13.05 2.81
C THR A 105 13.12 12.20 1.54
N ILE A 106 13.52 10.92 1.68
CA ILE A 106 13.63 9.99 0.54
C ILE A 106 12.27 9.81 -0.15
N ASN A 107 11.22 9.52 0.63
CA ASN A 107 9.88 9.34 0.09
C ASN A 107 9.34 10.61 -0.58
N HIS A 108 9.65 11.78 -0.03
CA HIS A 108 9.20 13.06 -0.60
C HIS A 108 9.91 13.37 -1.93
N ILE A 109 11.21 13.04 -2.07
CA ILE A 109 11.91 13.17 -3.35
C ILE A 109 11.23 12.31 -4.42
N ALA A 110 10.90 11.05 -4.11
CA ALA A 110 10.21 10.18 -5.04
C ALA A 110 8.82 10.71 -5.41
N ALA A 111 8.05 11.17 -4.42
CA ALA A 111 6.69 11.69 -4.62
C ALA A 111 6.64 12.97 -5.48
N VAL A 112 7.61 13.88 -5.32
CA VAL A 112 7.70 15.11 -6.11
C VAL A 112 8.18 14.84 -7.54
N PHE A 113 9.04 13.84 -7.73
CA PHE A 113 9.66 13.56 -9.02
C PHE A 113 8.76 12.74 -9.95
N LEU A 114 8.00 11.77 -9.41
CA LEU A 114 7.18 10.86 -10.21
C LEU A 114 6.19 11.55 -11.17
N PRO A 115 5.48 12.64 -10.80
CA PRO A 115 4.53 13.31 -11.71
C PRO A 115 5.17 14.03 -12.91
N VAL A 116 6.49 14.24 -12.87
CA VAL A 116 7.23 14.94 -13.94
C VAL A 116 7.71 13.97 -15.03
N LEU A 117 7.71 12.67 -14.74
CA LEU A 117 8.05 11.57 -15.66
C LEU A 117 6.82 11.08 -16.44
#